data_AF-A0A2J8WUG0-F1
#
_entry.id   AF-A0A2J8WUG0-F1
#
_cell.length_a   1.000
_cell.length_b   1.000
_cell.length_c   1.000
_cell.angle_alpha   90.00
_cell.angle_beta   90.00
_cell.angle_gamma   90.00
#
_symmetry.space_group_name_H-M   'P 1'
#
loop_
_entity.id
_entity.type
_entity.pdbx_description
1 polymer ?
#
loop_
_entity_poly.entity_id
_entity_poly.type
_entity_poly.pdbx_seq_one_letter_code
_entity_poly.pdbx_strand_id
1 'polypeptide(L)'
;MAKFVIAGRADCPYYAKTELVADYLQKNLPDFRIHKITQRPEVWEDWLKDVCEKNKWSHKNSPIIWRELLDRGGKGLLLGGYNEFLEHAQLYYDVTSSMTTELMMVIAQENLEAHIEKEQEEEALKTCINPLQ
;
A
#
# COMPACT_ATOMS: atom_id res chain seq x y z
N MET A 1 -12.16 1.85 -15.04
CA MET A 1 -11.22 2.37 -14.02
C MET A 1 -10.91 1.28 -13.02
N ALA A 2 -9.66 0.83 -12.98
CA ALA A 2 -9.22 -0.17 -12.02
C ALA A 2 -8.62 0.57 -10.82
N LYS A 3 -9.25 0.43 -9.65
CA LYS A 3 -8.80 1.07 -8.41
C LYS A 3 -8.31 0.01 -7.45
N PHE A 4 -7.04 0.08 -7.11
CA PHE A 4 -6.40 -0.82 -6.16
C PHE A 4 -6.07 -0.07 -4.88
N VAL A 5 -6.21 -0.75 -3.75
CA VAL A 5 -5.62 -0.32 -2.50
C VAL A 5 -4.49 -1.27 -2.19
N ILE A 6 -3.32 -0.70 -1.90
CA ILE A 6 -2.12 -1.46 -1.56
C ILE A 6 -1.74 -0.99 -0.17
N ALA A 7 -1.96 -1.88 0.79
CA ALA A 7 -1.59 -1.63 2.17
C ALA A 7 -0.38 -2.45 2.56
N GLY A 8 0.58 -1.83 3.23
CA GLY A 8 1.78 -2.51 3.64
C GLY A 8 2.46 -1.88 4.84
N ARG A 9 3.35 -2.67 5.42
CA ARG A 9 4.22 -2.28 6.51
C ARG A 9 5.38 -1.50 5.91
N ALA A 10 5.72 -0.37 6.50
CA ALA A 10 6.68 0.57 5.90
C ALA A 10 8.07 -0.06 5.67
N ASP A 11 8.50 -0.94 6.58
CA ASP A 11 9.77 -1.68 6.52
C ASP A 11 9.70 -2.97 5.68
N CYS A 12 8.63 -3.21 4.91
CA CYS A 12 8.45 -4.46 4.18
C CYS A 12 9.05 -4.40 2.76
N PRO A 13 10.03 -5.25 2.42
CA PRO A 13 10.63 -5.30 1.08
C PRO A 13 9.63 -5.68 -0.02
N TYR A 14 8.68 -6.57 0.30
CA TYR A 14 7.63 -6.97 -0.64
C TYR A 14 6.64 -5.83 -0.89
N TYR A 15 6.34 -5.02 0.13
CA TYR A 15 5.52 -3.82 -0.05
C TYR A 15 6.24 -2.81 -0.94
N ALA A 16 7.52 -2.52 -0.70
CA ALA A 16 8.33 -1.64 -1.55
C ALA A 16 8.27 -2.04 -3.03
N LYS A 17 8.41 -3.34 -3.35
CA LYS A 17 8.29 -3.84 -4.73
C LYS A 17 6.89 -3.68 -5.30
N THR A 18 5.88 -3.96 -4.49
CA THR A 18 4.47 -3.82 -4.87
C THR A 18 4.16 -2.36 -5.20
N GLU A 19 4.59 -1.43 -4.36
CA GLU A 19 4.45 0.00 -4.58
C GLU A 19 5.11 0.46 -5.88
N LEU A 20 6.35 0.04 -6.14
CA LEU A 20 7.05 0.42 -7.36
C LEU A 20 6.29 -0.02 -8.62
N VAL A 21 5.82 -1.28 -8.66
CA VAL A 21 5.04 -1.79 -9.79
C VAL A 21 3.71 -1.05 -9.92
N ALA A 22 3.05 -0.78 -8.81
CA ALA A 22 1.80 -0.05 -8.78
C ALA A 22 1.93 1.41 -9.24
N ASP A 23 3.00 2.10 -8.83
CA ASP A 23 3.32 3.46 -9.27
C ASP A 23 3.62 3.48 -10.77
N TYR A 24 4.37 2.48 -11.26
CA TYR A 24 4.60 2.32 -12.69
C TYR A 24 3.29 2.14 -13.46
N LEU A 25 2.39 1.24 -13.00
CA LEU A 25 1.09 1.04 -13.64
C LEU A 25 0.24 2.31 -13.61
N GLN A 26 0.15 3.01 -12.47
CA GLN A 26 -0.60 4.26 -12.37
C GLN A 26 -0.04 5.35 -13.29
N LYS A 27 1.28 5.44 -13.42
CA LYS A 27 1.94 6.43 -14.28
C LYS A 27 1.69 6.17 -15.77
N ASN A 28 1.64 4.90 -16.17
CA ASN A 28 1.59 4.51 -17.59
C ASN A 28 0.18 4.15 -18.09
N LEU A 29 -0.80 3.93 -17.21
CA LEU A 29 -2.15 3.53 -17.57
C LEU A 29 -3.17 4.61 -17.16
N PRO A 30 -3.93 5.20 -18.10
CA PRO A 30 -4.77 6.37 -17.83
C PRO A 30 -5.89 6.13 -16.81
N ASP A 31 -6.41 4.90 -16.75
CA ASP A 31 -7.53 4.49 -15.90
C ASP A 31 -7.14 3.58 -14.73
N PHE A 32 -5.84 3.48 -14.44
CA PHE A 32 -5.32 2.77 -13.28
C PHE A 32 -5.12 3.76 -12.13
N ARG A 33 -5.71 3.46 -10.98
CA ARG A 33 -5.57 4.26 -9.77
C ARG A 33 -5.16 3.39 -8.61
N ILE A 34 -4.29 3.94 -7.78
CA ILE A 34 -3.86 3.28 -6.56
C ILE A 34 -4.11 4.18 -5.36
N HIS A 35 -4.48 3.56 -4.25
CA HIS A 35 -4.48 4.16 -2.93
C HIS A 35 -3.49 3.39 -2.07
N LYS A 36 -2.50 4.10 -1.53
CA LYS A 36 -1.45 3.50 -0.70
C LYS A 36 -1.80 3.72 0.76
N ILE A 37 -1.74 2.65 1.55
CA ILE A 37 -1.85 2.71 2.99
C ILE A 37 -0.58 2.14 3.58
N THR A 38 0.24 3.01 4.16
CA THR A 38 1.46 2.61 4.83
C THR A 38 1.21 2.62 6.33
N GLN A 39 1.68 1.58 7.02
CA GLN A 39 1.60 1.47 8.47
C GLN A 39 2.99 1.22 9.04
N ARG A 40 3.23 1.73 10.24
CA ARG A 40 4.42 1.40 11.00
C ARG A 40 4.45 -0.07 11.42
N PRO A 41 5.64 -0.67 11.59
CA PRO A 41 5.76 -2.07 11.96
C PRO A 41 5.06 -2.44 13.26
N GLU A 42 5.05 -1.52 14.23
CA GLU A 42 4.51 -1.75 15.57
C GLU A 42 2.98 -1.88 15.59
N VAL A 43 2.29 -1.27 14.63
CA VAL A 43 0.82 -1.25 14.55
C VAL A 43 0.27 -2.16 13.46
N TRP A 44 1.13 -2.73 12.61
CA TRP A 44 0.72 -3.45 11.41
C TRP A 44 -0.17 -4.66 11.69
N GLU A 45 0.20 -5.50 12.65
CA GLU A 45 -0.51 -6.77 12.90
C GLU A 45 -1.95 -6.52 13.40
N ASP A 46 -2.10 -5.60 14.35
CA ASP A 46 -3.41 -5.20 14.87
C ASP A 46 -4.25 -4.52 13.77
N TRP A 47 -3.64 -3.61 13.02
CA TRP A 47 -4.32 -2.94 11.90
C TRP A 47 -4.78 -3.94 10.82
N LEU A 48 -3.92 -4.89 10.43
CA LEU A 48 -4.24 -5.91 9.44
C LEU A 48 -5.38 -6.81 9.92
N LYS A 49 -5.35 -7.19 11.20
CA LYS A 49 -6.41 -7.99 11.81
C LYS A 49 -7.75 -7.27 11.74
N ASP A 50 -7.81 -6.00 12.14
CA ASP A 50 -9.04 -5.19 12.09
C ASP A 50 -9.58 -5.06 10.66
N VAL A 51 -8.70 -4.84 9.68
CA VAL A 51 -9.06 -4.77 8.26
C VAL A 51 -9.62 -6.10 7.77
N CYS A 52 -8.97 -7.21 8.10
CA CYS A 52 -9.42 -8.55 7.72
C CYS A 52 -10.76 -8.91 8.36
N GLU A 53 -10.94 -8.64 9.65
CA GLU A 53 -12.20 -8.90 10.37
C GLU A 53 -13.36 -8.09 9.79
N LYS A 54 -13.15 -6.78 9.56
CA LYS A 54 -14.17 -5.89 8.98
C LYS A 54 -14.62 -6.34 7.59
N ASN A 55 -13.71 -6.85 6.77
CA ASN A 55 -13.99 -7.24 5.38
C ASN A 55 -14.24 -8.75 5.19
N LYS A 56 -14.15 -9.54 6.27
CA LYS A 56 -14.24 -11.01 6.25
C LYS A 56 -13.20 -11.65 5.32
N TRP A 57 -11.97 -11.16 5.41
CA TRP A 57 -10.82 -11.64 4.65
C TRP A 57 -9.92 -12.53 5.51
N SER A 58 -9.14 -13.37 4.83
CA SER A 58 -8.10 -14.19 5.45
C SER A 58 -6.77 -13.84 4.80
N HIS A 59 -5.98 -13.02 5.49
CA HIS A 59 -4.65 -12.60 5.05
C HIS A 59 -3.78 -12.33 6.29
N LYS A 60 -2.48 -12.61 6.20
CA LYS A 60 -1.58 -12.59 7.37
C LYS A 60 -0.28 -11.81 7.16
N ASN A 61 0.08 -11.50 5.92
CA ASN A 61 1.41 -11.00 5.60
C ASN A 61 1.32 -9.61 4.98
N SER A 62 2.40 -8.84 5.07
CA SER A 62 2.53 -7.62 4.29
C SER A 62 3.07 -7.93 2.88
N PRO A 63 2.58 -7.25 1.83
CA PRO A 63 1.42 -6.36 1.78
C PRO A 63 0.08 -7.11 1.65
N ILE A 64 -1.02 -6.39 1.85
CA ILE A 64 -2.38 -6.81 1.48
C ILE A 64 -2.93 -5.87 0.40
N ILE A 65 -3.48 -6.45 -0.67
CA ILE A 65 -3.99 -5.72 -1.83
C ILE A 65 -5.44 -6.11 -2.08
N TRP A 66 -6.26 -5.10 -2.35
CA TRP A 66 -7.66 -5.32 -2.77
C TRP A 66 -8.07 -4.30 -3.82
N ARG A 67 -9.15 -4.61 -4.52
CA ARG A 67 -9.80 -3.69 -5.46
C ARG A 67 -10.97 -2.98 -4.79
N GLU A 68 -11.10 -1.69 -5.04
CA GLU A 68 -12.31 -0.92 -4.71
C GLU A 68 -13.22 -0.85 -5.95
N LEU A 69 -14.48 -1.21 -5.77
CA LEU A 69 -15.50 -1.16 -6.84
C LEU A 69 -16.17 0.23 -6.97
N LEU A 70 -16.11 1.05 -5.91
CA LEU A 70 -16.67 2.40 -5.85
C LEU A 70 -15.65 3.35 -5.24
N ASP A 71 -15.77 4.65 -5.54
CA ASP A 71 -14.90 5.66 -4.94
C ASP A 71 -15.18 5.84 -3.44
N ARG A 72 -14.34 5.21 -2.61
CA ARG A 72 -14.29 5.30 -1.14
C ARG A 72 -15.57 4.82 -0.45
N GLY A 73 -15.55 3.56 -0.01
CA GLY A 73 -16.62 2.96 0.80
C GLY A 73 -17.41 1.84 0.12
N GLY A 74 -17.03 1.42 -1.09
CA GLY A 74 -17.55 0.21 -1.72
C GLY A 74 -16.96 -1.06 -1.12
N LYS A 75 -17.64 -2.21 -1.30
CA LYS A 75 -17.11 -3.51 -0.90
C LYS A 75 -15.79 -3.78 -1.61
N GLY A 76 -14.71 -3.94 -0.84
CA GLY A 76 -13.43 -4.35 -1.39
C GLY A 76 -13.48 -5.80 -1.88
N LEU A 77 -12.74 -6.09 -2.95
CA LEU A 77 -12.46 -7.45 -3.38
C LEU A 77 -10.99 -7.75 -3.11
N LEU A 78 -10.71 -8.61 -2.12
CA LEU A 78 -9.36 -9.05 -1.81
C LEU A 78 -8.72 -9.65 -3.06
N LEU A 79 -7.56 -9.12 -3.44
CA LEU A 79 -6.73 -9.69 -4.49
C LEU A 79 -5.76 -10.71 -3.89
N GLY A 80 -5.14 -10.36 -2.75
CA GLY A 80 -4.14 -11.20 -2.08
C GLY A 80 -2.99 -10.35 -1.55
N GLY A 81 -1.78 -10.91 -1.60
CA GLY A 81 -0.55 -10.24 -1.25
C GLY A 81 0.31 -9.91 -2.46
N TYR A 82 1.62 -9.79 -2.21
CA TYR A 82 2.61 -9.41 -3.21
C TYR A 82 2.60 -10.31 -4.45
N ASN A 83 2.56 -11.64 -4.28
CA ASN A 83 2.62 -12.57 -5.41
C ASN A 83 1.40 -12.43 -6.32
N GLU A 84 0.20 -12.39 -5.73
CA GLU A 84 -1.06 -12.27 -6.48
C GLU A 84 -1.13 -10.95 -7.24
N PHE A 85 -0.60 -9.86 -6.66
CA PHE A 85 -0.53 -8.57 -7.36
C PHE A 85 0.48 -8.58 -8.51
N LEU A 86 1.66 -9.17 -8.35
CA LEU A 86 2.63 -9.27 -9.45
C LEU A 86 2.14 -10.17 -10.58
N GLU A 87 1.50 -11.29 -10.25
CA GLU A 87 0.87 -12.15 -11.25
C GLU A 87 -0.24 -11.39 -11.99
N HIS A 88 -1.06 -10.61 -11.27
CA HIS A 88 -2.04 -9.74 -11.91
C HIS A 88 -1.40 -8.69 -12.82
N ALA A 89 -0.31 -8.04 -12.38
CA ALA A 89 0.42 -7.06 -13.17
C ALA A 89 0.97 -7.67 -14.47
N GLN A 90 1.53 -8.86 -14.39
CA GLN A 90 2.07 -9.58 -15.53
C GLN A 90 0.97 -10.05 -16.48
N LEU A 91 -0.06 -10.75 -15.98
CA LEU A 91 -1.09 -11.35 -16.83
C LEU A 91 -1.97 -10.32 -17.54
N TYR A 92 -2.28 -9.19 -16.87
CA TYR A 92 -3.24 -8.21 -17.40
C TYR A 92 -2.60 -7.00 -18.06
N TYR A 93 -1.34 -6.69 -17.72
CA TYR A 93 -0.66 -5.49 -18.24
C TYR A 93 0.72 -5.77 -18.83
N ASP A 94 1.18 -7.03 -18.85
CA ASP A 94 2.52 -7.43 -19.32
C ASP A 94 3.66 -6.70 -18.59
N VAL A 95 3.45 -6.37 -17.31
CA VAL A 95 4.43 -5.66 -16.47
C VAL A 95 5.09 -6.63 -15.50
N THR A 96 6.42 -6.60 -15.47
CA THR A 96 7.25 -7.29 -14.48
C THR A 96 8.22 -6.30 -13.82
N SER A 97 8.83 -6.70 -12.70
CA SER A 97 9.81 -5.87 -11.99
C SER A 97 11.16 -6.57 -11.91
N SER A 98 12.18 -5.91 -12.45
CA SER A 98 13.60 -6.30 -12.35
C SER A 98 14.24 -5.93 -11.02
N MET A 99 13.46 -5.44 -10.05
CA MET A 99 13.97 -5.00 -8.76
C MET A 99 14.57 -6.18 -7.99
N THR A 100 15.85 -6.04 -7.62
CA THR A 100 16.61 -7.05 -6.88
C THR A 100 16.23 -7.02 -5.40
N THR A 101 16.52 -8.11 -4.70
CA THR A 101 16.25 -8.22 -3.26
C THR A 101 17.00 -7.15 -2.47
N GLU A 102 18.25 -6.83 -2.84
CA GLU A 102 19.04 -5.79 -2.17
C GLU A 102 18.36 -4.44 -2.29
N LEU A 103 17.89 -4.09 -3.49
CA LEU A 103 17.16 -2.84 -3.72
C LEU A 103 15.80 -2.84 -2.98
N MET A 104 15.12 -3.98 -2.88
CA MET A 104 13.90 -4.10 -2.04
C MET A 104 14.17 -3.77 -0.58
N MET A 105 15.30 -4.23 -0.03
CA MET A 105 15.67 -3.96 1.36
C MET A 105 16.00 -2.47 1.58
N VAL A 106 16.72 -1.85 0.65
CA VAL A 106 17.06 -0.41 0.72
C VAL A 106 15.79 0.43 0.67
N ILE A 107 14.91 0.21 -0.30
CA ILE A 107 13.67 0.99 -0.44
C ILE A 107 12.76 0.78 0.76
N ALA A 108 12.70 -0.43 1.34
CA ALA A 108 11.91 -0.66 2.55
C ALA A 108 12.42 0.17 3.75
N GLN A 109 13.74 0.33 3.89
CA GLN A 109 14.31 1.18 4.92
C GLN A 109 13.97 2.67 4.67
N GLU A 110 14.16 3.14 3.43
CA GLU A 110 13.82 4.51 3.03
C GLU A 110 12.33 4.81 3.21
N ASN A 111 11.46 3.85 2.91
CA ASN A 111 10.02 3.95 3.10
C ASN A 111 9.66 4.14 4.58
N LEU A 112 10.30 3.41 5.49
CA LEU A 112 10.07 3.56 6.93
C LEU A 112 10.49 4.95 7.41
N GLU A 113 11.67 5.41 7.00
CA GLU A 113 12.19 6.74 7.36
C GLU A 113 11.26 7.84 6.87
N ALA A 114 10.89 7.82 5.59
CA ALA A 114 9.98 8.79 5.00
C ALA A 114 8.57 8.76 5.65
N HIS A 115 8.09 7.58 6.05
CA HIS A 115 6.80 7.46 6.72
C HIS A 115 6.83 8.11 8.11
N ILE A 116 7.90 7.88 8.89
CA ILE A 116 8.09 8.49 10.22
C ILE A 116 8.21 10.02 10.11
N GLU A 117 9.03 10.52 9.17
CA GLU A 117 9.18 11.96 8.95
C GLU A 117 7.83 12.61 8.61
N LYS A 118 7.05 11.99 7.72
CA LYS A 118 5.73 12.49 7.34
C LYS A 118 4.74 12.51 8.52
N GLU A 119 4.73 11.47 9.35
CA GLU A 119 3.88 11.46 10.56
C GLU A 119 4.24 12.60 11.51
N GLN A 120 5.54 12.85 11.73
CA GLN A 120 6.02 13.95 12.58
C GLN A 120 5.64 15.33 11.99
N GLU A 121 5.77 15.52 10.68
CA GLU A 121 5.32 16.73 10.00
C GLU A 121 3.82 16.94 10.15
N GLU A 122 3.00 15.90 9.96
CA GLU A 122 1.55 15.97 10.12
C GLU A 122 1.14 16.29 11.57
N GLU A 123 1.83 15.73 12.57
CA GLU A 123 1.63 16.06 13.98
C GLU A 123 2.02 17.50 14.29
N ALA A 124 3.17 17.97 13.80
CA ALA A 124 3.59 19.35 13.95
C ALA A 124 2.57 20.31 13.33
N LEU A 125 2.08 20.02 12.12
CA LEU A 125 1.05 20.82 11.46
C LEU A 125 -0.26 20.87 12.27
N LYS A 126 -0.70 19.74 12.86
CA LYS A 126 -1.91 19.71 13.71
C LYS A 126 -1.78 20.64 14.92
N THR A 127 -0.60 20.75 15.51
CA THR A 127 -0.36 21.68 16.64
C THR A 127 -0.36 23.16 16.24
N CYS A 128 -0.11 23.46 14.97
CA CYS A 128 -0.15 24.81 14.41
C CYS A 128 -1.56 25.27 13.99
N ILE A 129 -2.55 24.37 13.92
CA ILE A 129 -3.92 24.70 13.55
C ILE A 129 -4.68 25.12 14.81
N ASN A 130 -4.87 26.43 15.00
CA ASN A 130 -5.85 26.96 15.92
C ASN A 130 -7.21 27.05 15.20
N PRO A 131 -8.23 26.26 15.56
CA PRO A 131 -9.57 26.47 15.04
C PRO A 131 -10.01 27.88 15.43
N LEU A 132 -10.50 28.66 14.47
CA LEU A 132 -11.09 29.98 14.72
C LEU A 132 -12.17 29.80 15.81
N GLN A 133 -12.03 30.52 16.93
CA GLN A 133 -12.99 30.53 18.03
C GLN A 133 -14.35 31.09 17.61
#